data_AF-A0A2J8N7X6-F1
#
_entry.id   AF-A0A2J8N7X6-F1
#
_cell.length_a   1.000
_cell.length_b   1.000
_cell.length_c   1.000
_cell.angle_alpha   90.00
_cell.angle_beta   90.00
_cell.angle_gamma   90.00
#
_symmetry.space_group_name_H-M   'P 1'
#
loop_
_entity.id
_entity.type
_entity.pdbx_description
1 polymer ?
#
loop_
_entity_poly.entity_id
_entity_poly.type
_entity_poly.pdbx_seq_one_letter_code
_entity_poly.pdbx_strand_id
1 'polypeptide(L)'
;ILAVVAVNNQQLLCVLSQLEGLAQALWLNPPNMGARIITSILCNPALLGEWKQNLKEVVENIMLTKEKVKEKLRLLGTPGSWGHITEQSGTHGYLGLNCKGLGGWCPPFLTFGLYLSIKLH
;
A
#
# COMPACT_ATOMS: atom_id res chain seq x y z
N ILE A 1 0.52 8.19 9.27
CA ILE A 1 1.31 7.50 10.32
C ILE A 1 1.88 8.58 11.21
N LEU A 2 1.57 8.56 12.51
CA LEU A 2 2.20 9.45 13.49
C LEU A 2 3.44 8.75 14.03
N ALA A 3 4.60 9.39 13.94
CA ALA A 3 5.85 8.92 14.52
C ALA A 3 6.36 9.98 15.50
N VAL A 4 6.70 9.57 16.73
CA VAL A 4 7.25 10.43 17.77
C VAL A 4 8.64 9.93 18.13
N VAL A 5 9.61 10.85 18.18
CA VAL A 5 10.97 10.58 18.64
C VAL A 5 11.24 11.46 19.84
N ALA A 6 11.71 10.87 20.93
CA ALA A 6 12.04 11.57 22.17
C ALA A 6 13.52 11.41 22.50
N VAL A 7 14.08 12.40 23.22
CA VAL A 7 15.51 12.45 23.56
C VAL A 7 15.87 11.41 24.62
N ASN A 8 14.91 11.05 25.49
CA ASN A 8 15.09 10.05 26.53
C ASN A 8 13.78 9.30 26.84
N ASN A 9 13.91 8.17 27.54
CA ASN A 9 12.79 7.29 27.87
C ASN A 9 11.72 7.99 28.74
N GLN A 10 12.13 8.89 29.63
CA GLN A 10 11.19 9.59 30.51
C GLN A 10 10.22 10.46 29.69
N GLN A 11 10.75 11.23 28.74
CA GLN A 11 9.94 12.04 27.83
C GLN A 11 9.08 11.18 26.92
N LEU A 12 9.58 10.02 26.45
CA LEU A 12 8.80 9.09 25.65
C LEU A 12 7.57 8.58 26.42
N LEU A 13 7.73 8.19 27.69
CA LEU A 13 6.64 7.75 28.54
C LEU A 13 5.60 8.85 28.77
N CYS A 14 6.04 10.09 28.99
CA CYS A 14 5.13 11.23 29.11
C CYS A 14 4.30 11.43 27.82
N VAL A 15 4.93 11.37 26.65
CA VAL A 15 4.22 11.53 25.37
C VAL A 15 3.29 10.34 25.09
N LEU A 16 3.71 9.12 25.39
CA LEU A 16 2.87 7.93 25.27
C LEU A 16 1.58 8.05 26.10
N SER A 17 1.69 8.48 27.36
CA SER A 17 0.52 8.69 28.22
C SER A 17 -0.49 9.69 27.62
N GLN A 18 0.00 10.78 27.01
CA GLN A 18 -0.86 11.74 26.33
C GLN A 18 -1.51 11.15 25.07
N LEU A 19 -0.77 10.36 24.29
CA LEU A 19 -1.29 9.68 23.10
C LEU A 19 -2.35 8.63 23.45
N GLU A 20 -2.16 7.89 24.54
CA GLU A 20 -3.16 6.94 25.04
C GLU A 20 -4.47 7.65 25.39
N GLY A 21 -4.40 8.79 26.09
CA GLY A 21 -5.57 9.61 26.38
C GLY A 21 -6.30 10.09 25.12
N LEU A 22 -5.55 10.55 24.11
CA LEU A 22 -6.13 10.95 22.82
C LEU A 22 -6.76 9.76 22.07
N ALA A 23 -6.11 8.61 22.04
CA ALA A 23 -6.63 7.41 21.40
C ALA A 23 -7.94 6.94 22.06
N GLN A 24 -8.01 6.99 23.39
CA GLN A 24 -9.22 6.67 24.15
C GLN A 24 -10.35 7.68 23.87
N ALA A 25 -10.04 8.97 23.78
CA ALA A 25 -11.04 9.98 23.43
C ALA A 25 -11.59 9.79 22.00
N LEU A 26 -10.77 9.33 21.05
CA LEU A 26 -11.16 9.15 19.66
C LEU A 26 -11.94 7.86 19.41
N TRP A 27 -11.44 6.72 19.91
CA TRP A 27 -11.95 5.40 19.57
C TRP A 27 -12.34 4.55 20.78
N LEU A 28 -12.36 5.12 21.99
CA LEU A 28 -12.59 4.45 23.28
C LEU A 28 -11.60 3.32 23.53
N ASN A 29 -11.86 2.14 22.96
CA ASN A 29 -10.98 1.00 23.02
C ASN A 29 -10.72 0.52 21.59
N PRO A 30 -9.46 0.48 21.12
CA PRO A 30 -9.15 -0.01 19.79
C PRO A 30 -9.63 -1.47 19.64
N PRO A 31 -10.11 -1.88 18.46
CA PRO A 31 -10.64 -3.22 18.24
C PRO A 31 -9.55 -4.27 18.48
N ASN A 32 -9.73 -5.05 19.56
CA ASN A 32 -8.74 -6.02 20.04
C ASN A 32 -8.51 -7.18 19.06
N MET A 33 -9.54 -7.55 18.29
CA MET A 33 -9.49 -8.72 17.39
C MET A 33 -8.33 -8.65 16.39
N GLY A 34 -8.10 -7.49 15.76
CA GLY A 34 -7.03 -7.33 14.77
C GLY A 34 -5.65 -7.51 15.40
N ALA A 35 -5.42 -6.91 16.57
CA ALA A 35 -4.18 -7.05 17.31
C ALA A 35 -3.93 -8.51 17.72
N ARG A 36 -4.96 -9.23 18.17
CA ARG A 36 -4.87 -10.66 18.51
C ARG A 36 -4.46 -11.53 17.33
N ILE A 37 -5.12 -11.36 16.18
CA ILE A 37 -4.78 -12.12 14.97
C ILE A 37 -3.32 -11.89 14.59
N ILE A 38 -2.89 -10.64 14.54
CA ILE A 38 -1.50 -10.27 14.22
C ILE A 38 -0.54 -10.89 15.25
N THR A 39 -0.86 -10.80 16.53
CA THR A 39 -0.02 -11.36 17.60
C THR A 39 0.09 -12.88 17.48
N SER A 40 -1.01 -13.59 17.24
CA SER A 40 -1.01 -15.04 17.02
C SER A 40 -0.13 -15.46 15.83
N ILE A 41 -0.15 -14.69 14.74
CA ILE A 41 0.70 -14.94 13.56
C ILE A 41 2.17 -14.65 13.89
N LEU A 42 2.47 -13.52 14.52
CA LEU A 42 3.85 -13.08 14.78
C LEU A 42 4.55 -13.90 15.89
N CYS A 43 3.80 -14.41 16.88
CA CYS A 43 4.36 -15.20 17.99
C CYS A 43 4.59 -16.67 17.64
N ASN A 44 4.03 -17.19 16.53
CA ASN A 44 4.25 -18.56 16.09
C ASN A 44 5.24 -18.58 14.90
N PRO A 45 6.43 -19.19 15.03
CA PRO A 45 7.42 -19.22 13.97
C PRO A 45 6.94 -19.84 12.65
N ALA A 46 6.04 -20.84 12.72
CA ALA A 46 5.48 -21.48 11.52
C ALA A 46 4.53 -20.54 10.78
N LEU A 47 3.60 -19.89 11.52
CA LEU A 47 2.66 -18.93 10.94
C LEU A 47 3.36 -17.67 10.44
N LEU A 48 4.42 -17.23 11.12
CA LEU A 48 5.27 -16.13 10.67
C LEU A 48 5.97 -16.47 9.35
N GLY A 49 6.46 -17.71 9.21
CA GLY A 49 7.07 -18.21 7.98
C GLY A 49 6.10 -18.19 6.81
N GLU A 50 4.91 -18.76 7.01
CA GLU A 50 3.82 -18.78 6.02
C GLU A 50 3.39 -17.35 5.64
N TRP A 51 3.17 -16.48 6.63
CA TRP A 51 2.79 -15.08 6.39
C TRP A 51 3.83 -14.34 5.55
N LYS A 52 5.13 -14.53 5.82
CA LYS A 52 6.21 -13.94 5.01
C LYS A 52 6.22 -14.49 3.58
N GLN A 53 5.95 -15.78 3.40
CA GLN A 53 5.84 -16.38 2.07
C GLN A 53 4.66 -15.79 1.27
N ASN A 54 3.49 -15.71 1.91
CA ASN A 54 2.30 -15.13 1.29
C ASN A 54 2.53 -13.66 0.90
N LEU A 55 3.19 -12.89 1.77
CA LEU A 55 3.57 -11.51 1.44
C LEU A 55 4.50 -11.43 0.23
N LYS A 56 5.48 -12.34 0.13
CA LYS A 56 6.39 -12.39 -1.02
C LYS A 56 5.63 -12.68 -2.31
N GLU A 57 4.71 -13.64 -2.30
CA GLU A 57 3.88 -13.97 -3.47
C GLU A 57 3.01 -12.78 -3.91
N VAL A 58 2.39 -12.08 -2.95
CA VAL A 58 1.60 -10.88 -3.26
C VAL A 58 2.46 -9.80 -3.91
N VAL A 59 3.67 -9.57 -3.41
CA VAL A 59 4.61 -8.61 -3.99
C VAL A 59 5.04 -9.03 -5.40
N GLU A 60 5.37 -10.30 -5.60
CA GLU A 60 5.72 -10.84 -6.92
C GLU A 60 4.57 -10.68 -7.93
N ASN A 61 3.34 -10.97 -7.53
CA ASN A 61 2.15 -10.79 -8.36
C ASN A 61 1.91 -9.32 -8.75
N ILE A 62 2.17 -8.37 -7.85
CA ILE A 62 2.08 -6.94 -8.14
C ILE A 62 3.13 -6.54 -9.18
N MET A 63 4.37 -7.01 -9.03
CA MET A 63 5.45 -6.71 -9.97
C MET A 63 5.16 -7.30 -11.36
N LEU A 64 4.67 -8.54 -11.43
CA LEU A 64 4.22 -9.16 -12.67
C LEU A 64 3.10 -8.37 -13.35
N THR A 65 2.18 -7.84 -12.56
CA THR A 65 1.09 -7.00 -13.09
C THR A 65 1.63 -5.69 -13.66
N LYS A 66 2.59 -5.05 -12.98
CA LYS A 66 3.27 -3.83 -13.46
C LYS A 66 4.00 -4.07 -14.79
N GLU A 67 4.72 -5.18 -14.92
CA GLU A 67 5.37 -5.55 -16.19
C GLU A 67 4.35 -5.79 -17.32
N LYS A 68 3.25 -6.50 -17.03
CA LYS A 68 2.18 -6.72 -18.02
C LYS A 68 1.56 -5.41 -18.51
N VAL A 69 1.36 -4.44 -17.63
CA VAL A 69 0.83 -3.11 -17.99
C VAL A 69 1.82 -2.38 -18.89
N LYS A 70 3.10 -2.34 -18.53
CA LYS A 70 4.16 -1.73 -19.34
C LYS A 70 4.25 -2.35 -20.74
N GLU A 71 4.19 -3.68 -20.83
CA GLU A 71 4.26 -4.39 -22.11
C GLU A 71 3.02 -4.11 -22.97
N LYS A 72 1.82 -4.09 -22.39
CA LYS A 72 0.61 -3.70 -23.13
C LYS A 72 0.68 -2.27 -23.68
N LEU A 73 1.19 -1.32 -22.90
CA LEU A 73 1.35 0.07 -23.35
C LEU A 73 2.35 0.20 -24.50
N ARG A 74 3.44 -0.60 -24.46
CA ARG A 74 4.41 -0.72 -25.55
C ARG A 74 3.77 -1.28 -26.82
N LEU A 75 3.01 -2.37 -26.70
CA LEU A 75 2.34 -3.01 -27.84
C LEU A 75 1.26 -2.12 -28.48
N LEU A 76 0.55 -1.33 -27.68
CA LEU A 76 -0.42 -0.35 -28.16
C LEU A 76 0.23 0.88 -28.82
N GLY A 77 1.57 0.96 -28.86
CA GLY A 77 2.30 2.09 -29.43
C GLY A 77 2.03 3.39 -28.67
N THR A 78 1.70 3.31 -27.37
CA THR A 78 1.34 4.51 -26.61
C THR A 78 2.60 5.39 -26.46
N PRO A 79 2.56 6.64 -26.92
CA PRO A 79 3.73 7.52 -26.90
C PRO A 79 4.17 7.79 -25.45
N GLY A 80 5.44 7.55 -25.14
CA GLY A 80 6.04 7.77 -23.82
C GLY A 80 6.96 6.64 -23.37
N SER A 81 7.79 6.92 -22.36
CA SER A 81 8.66 5.94 -21.71
C SER A 81 7.98 5.35 -20.46
N TRP A 82 7.57 4.09 -20.54
CA TRP A 82 6.83 3.38 -19.48
C TRP A 82 7.73 2.66 -18.45
N GLY A 83 9.04 2.93 -18.44
CA GLY A 83 10.01 2.30 -17.51
C GLY A 83 9.71 2.59 -16.03
N HIS A 84 9.19 3.78 -15.75
CA HIS A 84 8.85 4.22 -14.40
C HIS A 84 7.78 3.34 -13.70
N ILE A 85 6.93 2.63 -14.45
CA ILE A 85 5.90 1.73 -13.90
C ILE A 85 6.53 0.60 -13.08
N THR A 86 7.68 0.11 -13.54
CA THR A 86 8.38 -1.05 -12.95
C THR A 86 9.43 -0.63 -11.92
N GLU A 87 9.91 0.60 -12.00
CA GLU A 87 10.85 1.19 -11.04
C GLU A 87 10.16 1.62 -9.72
N GLN A 88 8.86 1.91 -9.77
CA GLN A 88 8.09 2.29 -8.60
C GLN A 88 7.86 1.10 -7.66
N SER A 89 8.33 1.24 -6.43
CA SER A 89 8.05 0.29 -5.34
C SER A 89 6.65 0.51 -4.74
N GLY A 90 6.03 -0.56 -4.26
CA GLY A 90 4.72 -0.53 -3.63
C GLY A 90 3.56 -0.97 -4.54
N THR A 91 2.37 -1.03 -3.97
CA THR A 91 1.14 -1.53 -4.62
C THR A 91 0.55 -0.54 -5.63
N HIS A 92 0.88 0.73 -5.50
CA HIS A 92 0.40 1.81 -6.34
C HIS A 92 1.49 2.24 -7.33
N GLY A 93 1.07 2.76 -8.48
CA GLY A 93 1.96 3.30 -9.48
C GLY A 93 1.33 4.50 -10.17
N TYR A 94 2.14 5.53 -10.42
CA TYR A 94 1.73 6.72 -11.16
C TYR A 94 2.06 6.52 -12.64
N LEU A 95 1.03 6.57 -13.49
CA LEU A 95 1.15 6.31 -14.93
C LEU A 95 1.51 7.55 -15.76
N GLY A 96 1.57 8.76 -15.16
CA GLY A 96 1.93 9.97 -15.91
C GLY A 96 0.94 10.42 -16.98
N LEU A 97 -0.29 9.88 -16.99
CA LEU A 97 -1.30 10.24 -17.98
C LEU A 97 -1.85 11.65 -17.70
N ASN A 98 -1.71 12.55 -18.68
CA ASN A 98 -2.30 13.87 -18.62
C ASN A 98 -3.80 13.80 -18.99
N CYS A 99 -4.67 14.37 -18.15
CA CYS A 99 -6.13 14.35 -18.35
C CYS A 99 -6.61 14.88 -19.71
N LYS A 100 -5.82 15.73 -20.38
CA LYS A 100 -6.15 16.19 -21.75
C LYS A 100 -6.18 15.06 -22.79
N GLY A 101 -5.39 13.99 -22.61
CA GLY A 101 -5.32 12.86 -23.55
C GLY A 101 -6.43 11.81 -23.37
N LEU A 102 -7.21 11.89 -22.28
CA LEU A 102 -8.23 10.90 -21.91
C LEU A 102 -9.67 11.34 -22.31
N GLY A 103 -9.80 12.30 -23.23
CA GLY A 103 -11.12 12.69 -23.76
C GLY A 103 -12.08 13.27 -22.72
N GLY A 104 -11.57 14.01 -21.73
CA GLY A 104 -12.39 14.60 -20.67
C GLY A 104 -12.68 13.67 -19.48
N TRP A 105 -12.23 12.41 -19.53
CA TRP A 105 -12.20 11.56 -18.34
C TRP A 105 -11.02 11.94 -17.44
N CYS A 106 -11.30 12.72 -16.41
CA CYS A 106 -10.35 13.00 -15.32
C CYS A 106 -11.00 12.57 -14.00
N PRO A 107 -10.99 11.27 -13.66
CA PRO A 107 -11.53 10.84 -12.38
C PRO A 107 -10.63 11.36 -11.24
N PRO A 108 -11.19 11.81 -10.10
CA PRO A 108 -10.42 12.30 -8.94
C PRO A 108 -9.47 11.25 -8.33
N PHE A 109 -9.54 10.01 -8.79
CA PHE A 109 -8.95 8.81 -8.19
C PHE A 109 -8.10 7.99 -9.17
N LEU A 110 -7.28 8.60 -10.03
CA LEU A 110 -6.14 7.89 -10.67
C LEU A 110 -5.00 7.57 -9.67
N THR A 111 -5.38 7.34 -8.41
CA THR A 111 -4.53 6.96 -7.27
C THR A 111 -5.00 5.67 -6.59
N PHE A 112 -6.15 5.08 -6.96
CA PHE A 112 -6.57 3.79 -6.39
C PHE A 112 -6.43 2.67 -7.40
N GLY A 113 -5.74 1.62 -6.96
CA GLY A 113 -5.09 0.57 -7.74
C GLY A 113 -5.96 -0.13 -8.77
N LEU A 114 -5.26 -0.78 -9.72
CA LEU A 114 -5.79 -1.73 -10.70
C LEU A 114 -7.25 -1.46 -11.10
N TYR A 115 -7.44 -0.79 -12.23
CA TYR A 115 -8.72 -0.83 -12.93
C TYR A 115 -8.97 -2.29 -13.36
N LEU A 116 -9.58 -3.03 -12.45
CA LEU A 116 -10.24 -4.32 -12.59
C LEU A 116 -11.42 -4.11 -13.55
N SER A 117 -11.13 -3.79 -14.82
CA SER A 117 -12.08 -3.67 -15.93
C SER A 117 -11.38 -3.09 -17.16
N ILE A 118 -10.40 -3.79 -17.72
CA ILE A 118 -10.07 -3.60 -19.14
C ILE A 118 -10.05 -4.97 -19.81
N LYS A 119 -11.24 -5.31 -20.33
CA LYS A 119 -11.55 -6.32 -21.36
C LYS A 119 -11.33 -7.80 -20.97
N LEU A 120 -12.30 -8.34 -20.24
CA LEU A 120 -12.84 -9.68 -20.55
C LEU A 120 -13.71 -9.55 -21.82
N HIS A 121 -13.03 -9.46 -22.96
CA HIS A 121 -13.50 -9.86 -24.28
C HIS A 121 -12.27 -10.21 -25.11
#